data_AF-A0A7V7Z5P0-F1
#
_entry.id   AF-A0A7V7Z5P0-F1
#
_cell.length_a   1.000
_cell.length_b   1.000
_cell.length_c   1.000
_cell.angle_alpha   90.00
_cell.angle_beta   90.00
_cell.angle_gamma   90.00
#
_symmetry.space_group_name_H-M   'P 1'
#
loop_
_entity.id
_entity.type
_entity.pdbx_description
1 polymer ?
#
loop_
_entity_poly.entity_id
_entity_poly.type
_entity_poly.pdbx_seq_one_letter_code
_entity_poly.pdbx_strand_id
1 'polypeptide(L)'
;MNTVALNPPAHRNKAFATLLAFVLGMLGVHRFYLHGARDRWGWLHLAALPASALLRLAWPQADWFYQLLPLIVSALAGFLEALVLGLAPDEKWDARHNAASGRQSDTGWPLAVILVATVMIGAGVLIATMARLFDLLYTGGAYG
;
A
#
# COMPACT_ATOMS: atom_id res chain seq x y z
N MET A 1 28.02 -2.80 -36.20
CA MET A 1 28.30 -2.00 -34.99
C MET A 1 26.97 -1.69 -34.33
N ASN A 2 26.55 -2.48 -33.34
CA ASN A 2 25.27 -2.29 -32.66
C ASN A 2 25.49 -1.41 -31.42
N THR A 3 24.75 -0.31 -31.37
CA THR A 3 24.75 0.66 -30.27
C THR A 3 24.19 -0.01 -29.01
N VAL A 4 25.07 -0.41 -28.10
CA VAL A 4 24.70 -0.79 -26.72
C VAL A 4 24.07 0.46 -26.09
N ALA A 5 22.78 0.37 -25.71
CA ALA A 5 22.08 1.45 -25.06
C ALA A 5 22.81 1.85 -23.76
N LEU A 6 23.37 3.06 -23.72
CA LEU A 6 24.20 3.59 -22.63
C LEU A 6 23.41 4.01 -21.38
N ASN A 7 22.19 3.53 -21.20
CA ASN A 7 21.39 3.87 -20.03
C ASN A 7 21.21 2.64 -19.14
N PRO A 8 21.95 2.52 -18.03
CA PRO A 8 21.68 1.47 -17.07
C PRO A 8 20.20 1.56 -16.64
N PRO A 9 19.48 0.43 -16.51
CA PRO A 9 18.09 0.47 -16.10
C PRO A 9 17.97 1.16 -14.75
N ALA A 10 16.95 2.00 -14.62
CA ALA A 10 16.74 2.84 -13.44
C ALA A 10 16.69 1.99 -12.16
N HIS A 11 17.57 2.31 -11.20
CA HIS A 11 17.63 1.64 -9.90
C HIS A 11 16.45 2.09 -9.02
N ARG A 12 15.68 1.13 -8.51
CA ARG A 12 14.50 1.35 -7.67
C ARG A 12 14.88 1.33 -6.20
N ASN A 13 14.39 2.33 -5.46
CA ASN A 13 14.69 2.53 -4.04
C ASN A 13 13.65 1.80 -3.17
N LYS A 14 14.12 0.85 -2.35
CA LYS A 14 13.28 0.03 -1.44
C LYS A 14 12.60 0.86 -0.35
N ALA A 15 13.34 1.73 0.32
CA ALA A 15 12.80 2.59 1.37
C ALA A 15 11.73 3.53 0.81
N PHE A 16 11.93 4.06 -0.40
CA PHE A 16 10.94 4.89 -1.07
C PHE A 16 9.68 4.10 -1.46
N ALA A 17 9.82 2.89 -2.01
CA ALA A 17 8.67 2.03 -2.31
C ALA A 17 7.87 1.67 -1.05
N THR A 18 8.56 1.40 0.05
CA THR A 18 7.98 1.13 1.37
C THR A 18 7.24 2.35 1.91
N LEU A 19 7.86 3.53 1.85
CA LEU A 19 7.22 4.80 2.24
C LEU A 19 5.96 5.07 1.43
N LEU A 20 6.02 4.80 0.13
CA LEU A 20 4.91 5.00 -0.78
C LEU A 20 3.75 4.06 -0.47
N ALA A 21 4.04 2.81 -0.11
CA ALA A 21 3.04 1.85 0.35
C ALA A 21 2.44 2.25 1.70
N PHE A 22 3.25 2.82 2.60
CA PHE A 22 2.77 3.30 3.89
C PHE A 22 1.86 4.54 3.76
N VAL A 23 2.27 5.56 3.00
CA VAL A 23 1.53 6.84 2.90
C VAL A 23 0.40 6.76 1.87
N LEU A 24 0.65 6.15 0.72
CA LEU A 24 -0.25 6.15 -0.44
C LEU A 24 -0.68 4.74 -0.86
N GLY A 25 -0.50 3.74 0.01
CA GLY A 25 -0.88 2.35 -0.27
C GLY A 25 -2.37 2.17 -0.48
N MET A 26 -3.19 2.99 0.18
CA MET A 26 -4.64 3.08 -0.07
C MET A 26 -4.99 3.35 -1.54
N LEU A 27 -4.10 3.99 -2.29
CA LEU A 27 -4.27 4.28 -3.72
C LEU A 27 -3.41 3.38 -4.63
N GLY A 28 -2.58 2.51 -4.04
CA GLY A 28 -1.72 1.57 -4.79
C GLY A 28 -0.53 2.23 -5.49
N VAL A 29 -0.11 3.45 -5.09
CA VAL A 29 0.91 4.21 -5.83
C VAL A 29 2.25 3.48 -5.86
N HIS A 30 2.60 2.74 -4.79
CA HIS A 30 3.80 1.91 -4.72
C HIS A 30 3.81 0.80 -5.75
N ARG A 31 2.63 0.26 -6.08
CA ARG A 31 2.49 -0.76 -7.11
C ARG A 31 2.76 -0.20 -8.50
N PHE A 32 2.24 0.98 -8.80
CA PHE A 32 2.55 1.68 -10.05
C PHE A 32 4.02 2.10 -10.14
N TYR A 33 4.65 2.47 -9.03
CA TYR A 33 6.09 2.74 -8.98
C TYR A 33 6.93 1.52 -9.37
N LEU A 34 6.54 0.32 -8.92
CA LEU A 34 7.29 -0.92 -9.16
C LEU A 34 6.98 -1.60 -10.49
N HIS A 35 5.70 -1.67 -10.85
CA HIS A 35 5.22 -2.49 -11.98
C HIS A 35 4.64 -1.66 -13.14
N GLY A 36 4.49 -0.35 -12.95
CA GLY A 36 3.90 0.55 -13.94
C GLY A 36 2.38 0.39 -14.10
N ALA A 37 1.81 1.04 -15.11
CA ALA A 37 0.36 1.09 -15.36
C ALA A 37 -0.27 -0.25 -15.79
N ARG A 38 0.51 -1.34 -15.93
CA ARG A 38 0.00 -2.67 -16.24
C ARG A 38 -0.40 -3.47 -15.00
N ASP A 39 -0.17 -2.94 -13.79
CA ASP A 39 -0.48 -3.67 -12.57
C ASP A 39 -1.95 -3.64 -12.20
N ARG A 40 -2.63 -4.77 -12.44
CA ARG A 40 -4.04 -4.99 -12.07
C ARG A 40 -4.34 -4.73 -10.59
N TRP A 41 -3.39 -4.98 -9.70
CA TRP A 41 -3.58 -4.77 -8.26
C TRP A 41 -3.45 -3.29 -7.89
N GLY A 42 -2.56 -2.55 -8.55
CA GLY A 42 -2.50 -1.09 -8.41
C GLY A 42 -3.81 -0.44 -8.83
N TRP A 43 -4.40 -0.90 -9.94
CA TRP A 43 -5.72 -0.46 -10.38
C TRP A 43 -6.84 -0.84 -9.41
N LEU A 44 -6.76 -2.00 -8.75
CA LEU A 44 -7.72 -2.40 -7.73
C LEU A 44 -7.69 -1.46 -6.51
N HIS A 45 -6.50 -1.09 -6.02
CA HIS A 45 -6.37 -0.09 -4.97
C HIS A 45 -6.95 1.25 -5.39
N LEU A 46 -6.60 1.72 -6.60
CA LEU A 46 -7.11 2.98 -7.12
C LEU A 46 -8.63 2.97 -7.28
N ALA A 47 -9.22 1.83 -7.65
CA ALA A 47 -10.65 1.65 -7.79
C ALA A 47 -11.41 1.68 -6.44
N ALA A 48 -10.71 1.52 -5.30
CA ALA A 48 -11.34 1.58 -3.98
C ALA A 48 -11.95 2.97 -3.67
N LEU A 49 -11.33 4.04 -4.17
CA LEU A 49 -11.86 5.41 -4.06
C LEU A 49 -13.20 5.58 -4.79
N PRO A 50 -13.31 5.38 -6.11
CA PRO A 50 -14.58 5.50 -6.81
C PRO A 50 -15.59 4.45 -6.33
N ALA A 51 -15.17 3.25 -5.94
CA ALA A 51 -16.08 2.26 -5.34
C ALA A 51 -16.73 2.81 -4.05
N SER A 52 -15.94 3.44 -3.17
CA SER A 52 -16.46 4.05 -1.95
C SER A 52 -17.39 5.23 -2.24
N ALA A 53 -17.06 6.05 -3.24
CA ALA A 53 -17.92 7.14 -3.69
C ALA A 53 -19.24 6.62 -4.30
N LEU A 54 -19.18 5.55 -5.10
CA LEU A 54 -20.36 4.90 -5.67
C LEU A 54 -21.25 4.30 -4.59
N LEU A 55 -20.69 3.66 -3.55
CA LEU A 55 -21.46 3.16 -2.42
C LEU A 55 -22.21 4.29 -1.70
N ARG A 56 -21.56 5.44 -1.49
CA ARG A 56 -22.21 6.62 -0.90
C ARG A 56 -23.37 7.14 -1.74
N LEU A 57 -23.24 7.14 -3.06
CA LEU A 57 -24.30 7.60 -3.97
C LEU A 57 -25.44 6.59 -4.10
N ALA A 58 -25.11 5.30 -4.17
CA ALA A 58 -26.08 4.22 -4.33
C ALA A 58 -26.83 3.91 -3.04
N TRP A 59 -26.18 4.08 -1.88
CA TRP A 59 -26.74 3.73 -0.58
C TRP A 59 -26.50 4.83 0.47
N PRO A 60 -27.11 6.02 0.29
CA PRO A 60 -26.84 7.17 1.15
C PRO A 60 -27.26 6.99 2.61
N GLN A 61 -28.20 6.06 2.86
CA GLN A 61 -28.70 5.73 4.20
C GLN A 61 -27.80 4.75 4.97
N ALA A 62 -26.87 4.07 4.29
CA ALA A 62 -25.95 3.14 4.93
C ALA A 62 -24.97 3.89 5.84
N ASP A 63 -24.52 3.28 6.93
CA ASP A 63 -23.48 3.86 7.78
C ASP A 63 -22.23 4.19 6.94
N TRP A 64 -21.60 5.32 7.24
CA TRP A 64 -20.44 5.82 6.50
C TRP A 64 -19.29 4.79 6.49
N PHE A 65 -19.18 3.96 7.53
CA PHE A 65 -18.17 2.91 7.64
C PHE A 65 -18.29 1.91 6.49
N TYR A 66 -19.51 1.44 6.18
CA TYR A 66 -19.74 0.51 5.07
C TYR A 66 -19.45 1.17 3.71
N GLN A 67 -19.74 2.48 3.59
CA GLN A 67 -19.43 3.23 2.38
C GLN A 67 -17.92 3.37 2.15
N LEU A 68 -17.13 3.57 3.22
CA LEU A 68 -15.67 3.70 3.15
C LEU A 68 -14.91 2.36 3.23
N LEU A 69 -15.61 1.26 3.47
CA LEU A 69 -15.00 -0.05 3.68
C LEU A 69 -14.04 -0.47 2.54
N PRO A 70 -14.34 -0.26 1.25
CA PRO A 70 -13.38 -0.57 0.19
C PRO A 70 -12.06 0.17 0.35
N LEU A 71 -12.12 1.45 0.71
CA LEU A 71 -10.95 2.30 0.91
C LEU A 71 -10.15 1.91 2.16
N ILE A 72 -10.83 1.54 3.24
CA ILE A 72 -10.20 1.04 4.47
C ILE A 72 -9.45 -0.26 4.19
N VAL A 73 -10.07 -1.22 3.48
CA VAL A 73 -9.43 -2.48 3.10
C VAL A 73 -8.22 -2.23 2.20
N SER A 74 -8.33 -1.30 1.25
CA SER A 74 -7.22 -0.89 0.39
C SER A 74 -6.05 -0.33 1.21
N ALA A 75 -6.32 0.48 2.23
CA ALA A 75 -5.30 1.02 3.12
C ALA A 75 -4.60 -0.06 3.94
N LEU A 76 -5.36 -0.99 4.53
CA LEU A 76 -4.83 -2.13 5.28
C LEU A 76 -3.93 -3.02 4.41
N ALA A 77 -4.35 -3.29 3.17
CA ALA A 77 -3.51 -3.98 2.20
C ALA A 77 -2.24 -3.18 1.88
N GLY A 78 -2.33 -1.85 1.74
CA GLY A 78 -1.18 -0.97 1.57
C GLY A 78 -0.17 -1.05 2.72
N PHE A 79 -0.63 -1.03 3.97
CA PHE A 79 0.25 -1.22 5.14
C PHE A 79 0.90 -2.60 5.15
N LEU A 80 0.15 -3.65 4.85
CA LEU A 80 0.72 -5.00 4.73
C LEU A 80 1.80 -5.05 3.64
N GLU A 81 1.54 -4.46 2.47
CA GLU A 81 2.51 -4.38 1.39
C GLU A 81 3.74 -3.54 1.76
N ALA A 82 3.58 -2.46 2.54
CA ALA A 82 4.70 -1.69 3.08
C ALA A 82 5.60 -2.57 3.97
N LEU A 83 5.02 -3.39 4.86
CA LEU A 83 5.78 -4.33 5.68
C LEU A 83 6.48 -5.39 4.82
N VAL A 84 5.79 -5.95 3.83
CA VAL A 84 6.37 -6.96 2.92
C VAL A 84 7.54 -6.39 2.13
N LEU A 85 7.42 -5.16 1.60
CA LEU A 85 8.49 -4.51 0.85
C LEU A 85 9.65 -4.11 1.75
N GLY A 86 9.36 -3.54 2.92
CA GLY A 86 10.39 -3.05 3.84
C GLY A 86 11.17 -4.16 4.52
N LEU A 87 10.51 -5.27 4.88
CA LEU A 87 11.15 -6.43 5.50
C LEU A 87 11.83 -7.36 4.49
N ALA A 88 11.67 -7.13 3.18
CA ALA A 88 12.37 -7.90 2.17
C ALA A 88 13.90 -7.69 2.30
N PRO A 89 14.70 -8.77 2.35
CA PRO A 89 16.16 -8.68 2.29
C PRO A 89 16.62 -7.90 1.04
N ASP A 90 17.70 -7.11 1.17
CA ASP A 90 18.20 -6.26 0.09
C ASP A 90 18.61 -7.07 -1.14
N GLU A 91 19.16 -8.27 -0.95
CA GLU A 91 19.56 -9.15 -2.05
C GLU A 91 18.35 -9.66 -2.84
N LYS A 92 17.25 -9.97 -2.13
CA LYS A 92 15.99 -10.38 -2.76
C LYS A 92 15.32 -9.22 -3.48
N TRP A 93 15.39 -8.02 -2.89
CA TRP A 93 14.91 -6.80 -3.52
C TRP A 93 15.65 -6.52 -4.81
N ASP A 94 16.98 -6.56 -4.78
CA ASP A 94 17.82 -6.26 -5.92
C ASP A 94 17.67 -7.29 -7.03
N ALA A 95 17.64 -8.58 -6.69
CA ALA A 95 17.40 -9.63 -7.67
C ALA A 95 16.07 -9.45 -8.42
N ARG A 96 15.05 -8.86 -7.77
CA ARG A 96 13.72 -8.67 -8.36
C ARG A 96 13.57 -7.36 -9.13
N HIS A 97 14.08 -6.25 -8.59
CA HIS A 97 13.81 -4.91 -9.14
C HIS A 97 15.04 -4.23 -9.75
N ASN A 98 16.26 -4.67 -9.41
CA ASN A 98 17.51 -4.00 -9.74
C ASN A 98 18.56 -4.94 -10.39
N ALA A 99 18.18 -6.13 -10.86
CA ALA A 99 19.12 -7.15 -11.33
C ALA A 99 20.11 -6.66 -12.40
N ALA A 100 19.70 -5.70 -13.22
CA ALA A 100 20.52 -5.12 -14.29
C ALA A 100 21.08 -3.72 -13.96
N SER A 101 20.90 -3.19 -12.74
CA SER A 101 21.31 -1.82 -12.41
C SER A 101 22.78 -1.68 -11.99
N GLY A 102 23.49 -2.79 -11.73
CA GLY A 102 24.90 -2.78 -11.32
C GLY A 102 25.19 -2.11 -9.96
N ARG A 103 24.15 -1.89 -9.15
CA ARG A 103 24.22 -1.25 -7.82
C ARG A 103 23.49 -2.12 -6.81
N GLN A 104 24.06 -2.25 -5.62
CA GLN A 104 23.39 -2.90 -4.49
C GLN A 104 22.59 -1.88 -3.69
N SER A 105 21.42 -2.28 -3.24
CA SER A 105 20.62 -1.54 -2.27
C SER A 105 21.27 -1.69 -0.89
N ASP A 106 21.50 -0.55 -0.24
CA ASP A 106 21.88 -0.49 1.18
C ASP A 106 20.76 0.25 1.91
N THR A 107 19.89 -0.50 2.58
CA THR A 107 18.73 0.10 3.22
C THR A 107 19.03 0.52 4.66
N GLY A 108 19.12 1.83 4.88
CA GLY A 108 19.46 2.41 6.18
C GLY A 108 18.30 2.61 7.16
N TRP A 109 18.62 3.29 8.28
CA TRP A 109 17.72 3.55 9.40
C TRP A 109 16.33 4.17 9.09
N PRO A 110 16.12 4.99 8.03
CA PRO A 110 14.80 5.55 7.76
C PRO A 110 13.76 4.46 7.46
N LEU A 111 14.17 3.33 6.88
CA LEU A 111 13.27 2.20 6.65
C LEU A 111 12.74 1.64 7.98
N ALA A 112 13.57 1.52 8.99
CA ALA A 112 13.15 1.00 10.30
C ALA A 112 12.06 1.89 10.91
N VAL A 113 12.18 3.21 10.78
CA VAL A 113 11.15 4.16 11.23
C VAL A 113 9.84 3.98 10.46
N ILE A 114 9.91 3.81 9.13
CA ILE A 114 8.72 3.54 8.31
C ILE A 114 8.04 2.24 8.77
N LEU A 115 8.81 1.17 9.04
CA LEU A 115 8.26 -0.11 9.50
C LEU A 115 7.57 0.01 10.87
N VAL A 116 8.21 0.67 11.83
CA VAL A 116 7.61 0.92 13.16
C VAL A 116 6.32 1.73 13.04
N ALA A 117 6.35 2.81 12.25
CA ALA A 117 5.16 3.63 12.00
C ALA A 117 4.05 2.83 11.29
N THR A 118 4.42 1.98 10.32
CA THR A 118 3.48 1.12 9.58
C THR A 118 2.80 0.12 10.52
N VAL A 119 3.54 -0.52 11.41
CA VAL A 119 2.94 -1.44 12.41
C VAL A 119 2.03 -0.66 13.36
N MET A 120 2.49 0.45 13.93
CA MET A 120 1.73 1.24 14.89
C MET A 120 0.39 1.73 14.30
N ILE A 121 0.44 2.36 13.12
CA ILE A 121 -0.76 2.90 12.48
C ILE A 121 -1.60 1.77 11.87
N GLY A 122 -0.97 0.83 11.16
CA GLY A 122 -1.68 -0.26 10.49
C GLY A 122 -2.41 -1.18 11.47
N ALA A 123 -1.79 -1.54 12.59
CA ALA A 123 -2.46 -2.30 13.65
C ALA A 123 -3.58 -1.48 14.30
N GLY A 124 -3.35 -0.19 14.56
CA GLY A 124 -4.38 0.72 15.09
C GLY A 124 -5.60 0.81 14.18
N VAL A 125 -5.40 1.00 12.87
CA VAL A 125 -6.48 1.03 11.87
C VAL A 125 -7.18 -0.32 11.78
N LEU A 126 -6.45 -1.44 11.83
CA LEU A 126 -7.05 -2.77 11.83
C LEU A 126 -7.96 -2.99 13.03
N ILE A 127 -7.46 -2.69 14.24
CA ILE A 127 -8.21 -2.83 15.49
C ILE A 127 -9.44 -1.91 15.47
N ALA A 128 -9.28 -0.65 15.08
CA ALA A 128 -10.39 0.31 14.97
C ALA A 128 -11.45 -0.17 13.96
N THR A 129 -11.03 -0.73 12.82
CA THR A 129 -11.93 -1.29 11.80
C THR A 129 -12.72 -2.47 12.36
N MET A 130 -12.07 -3.40 13.07
CA MET A 130 -12.74 -4.54 13.69
C MET A 130 -13.70 -4.10 14.79
N ALA A 131 -13.26 -3.18 15.66
CA ALA A 131 -14.09 -2.63 16.73
C ALA A 131 -15.35 -1.96 16.16
N ARG A 132 -15.20 -1.12 15.12
CA ARG A 132 -16.33 -0.45 14.46
C ARG A 132 -17.26 -1.44 13.77
N LEU A 133 -16.72 -2.45 13.09
CA LEU A 133 -17.53 -3.48 12.45
C LEU A 133 -18.39 -4.23 13.46
N PHE A 134 -17.81 -4.65 14.60
CA PHE A 134 -18.57 -5.37 15.63
C PHE A 134 -19.58 -4.47 16.34
N ASP A 135 -19.24 -3.21 16.58
CA ASP A 135 -20.19 -2.23 17.11
C ASP A 135 -21.42 -2.11 16.20
N LEU A 136 -21.23 -1.93 14.89
CA LEU A 136 -22.35 -1.86 13.94
C LEU A 136 -23.17 -3.16 13.86
N LEU A 137 -22.51 -4.32 13.92
CA LEU A 137 -23.18 -5.62 13.81
C LEU A 137 -23.99 -6.01 15.06
N TYR A 138 -23.47 -5.70 16.26
CA TYR A 138 -24.04 -6.20 17.52
C TYR A 138 -24.77 -5.15 18.34
N THR A 139 -24.44 -3.87 18.19
CA THR A 139 -25.03 -2.77 18.97
C THR A 139 -25.83 -1.80 18.11
N GLY A 140 -25.70 -1.92 16.78
CA GLY A 140 -26.27 -0.96 15.83
C GLY A 140 -25.51 0.36 15.75
N GLY A 141 -24.28 0.43 16.26
CA GLY A 141 -23.45 1.64 16.24
C GLY A 141 -23.58 2.51 17.49
N ALA A 142 -23.88 1.92 18.66
CA ALA A 142 -24.09 2.68 19.90
C ALA A 142 -22.81 3.39 20.41
N TYR A 143 -21.63 2.99 19.93
CA TYR A 143 -20.34 3.47 20.44
C TYR A 143 -19.51 4.27 19.40
N GLY A 144 -20.08 4.63 18.26
CA GLY A 144 -19.43 5.50 17.27
C GLY A 144 -20.16 5.62 15.94
#